data_AF-A0A2U8DNB0-F1
#
_entry.id   AF-A0A2U8DNB0-F1
#
_cell.length_a   1.000
_cell.length_b   1.000
_cell.length_c   1.000
_cell.angle_alpha   90.00
_cell.angle_beta   90.00
_cell.angle_gamma   90.00
#
_symmetry.space_group_name_H-M   'P 1'
#
loop_
_entity.id
_entity.type
_entity.pdbx_description
1 polymer ?
#
loop_
_entity_poly.entity_id
_entity_poly.type
_entity_poly.pdbx_seq_one_letter_code
_entity_poly.pdbx_strand_id
1 'polypeptide(L)'
;MIENNVNEILKEALTKYKNCTLQLIEAVEKEDYDILQIMLDERQEIIDSMSNIEYTKEQFVNFTEELNIVAFQKKLTELMYEKRNNLKKELSKISNSRIANKSYNSRLYQTTIFNKRF
;
A
#
# COMPACT_ATOMS: atom_id res chain seq x y z
N MET A 1 8.29 -15.53 36.92
CA MET A 1 8.12 -16.52 35.82
C MET A 1 7.03 -16.12 34.82
N ILE A 2 5.98 -15.39 35.21
CA ILE A 2 4.88 -14.98 34.29
C ILE A 2 5.29 -13.81 33.37
N GLU A 3 6.00 -12.79 33.89
CA GLU A 3 6.47 -11.63 33.10
C GLU A 3 7.40 -11.99 31.92
N ASN A 4 8.31 -12.95 32.11
CA ASN A 4 9.21 -13.37 31.03
C ASN A 4 8.47 -14.01 29.87
N ASN A 5 7.32 -14.66 30.13
CA ASN A 5 6.52 -15.30 29.07
C ASN A 5 5.79 -14.25 28.22
N VAL A 6 5.20 -13.24 28.87
CA VAL A 6 4.50 -12.15 28.17
C VAL A 6 5.44 -11.36 27.26
N ASN A 7 6.66 -11.09 27.71
CA ASN A 7 7.67 -10.38 26.91
C ASN A 7 8.04 -11.15 25.63
N GLU A 8 8.25 -12.45 25.72
CA GLU A 8 8.57 -13.29 24.55
C GLU A 8 7.40 -13.34 23.57
N ILE A 9 6.16 -13.50 24.05
CA ILE A 9 4.97 -13.53 23.19
C ILE A 9 4.80 -12.18 22.46
N LEU A 10 4.94 -11.07 23.18
CA LEU A 10 4.84 -9.72 22.58
C LEU A 10 5.94 -9.51 21.52
N LYS A 11 7.17 -9.89 21.84
CA LYS A 11 8.30 -9.75 20.93
C LYS A 11 8.12 -10.59 19.68
N GLU A 12 7.62 -11.82 19.81
CA GLU A 12 7.30 -12.69 18.69
C GLU A 12 6.22 -12.07 17.79
N ALA A 13 5.13 -11.58 18.37
CA ALA A 13 4.04 -10.94 17.62
C ALA A 13 4.52 -9.69 16.87
N LEU A 14 5.30 -8.83 17.53
CA LEU A 14 5.91 -7.65 16.90
C LEU A 14 6.92 -8.02 15.81
N THR A 15 7.64 -9.13 15.96
CA THR A 15 8.54 -9.64 14.93
C THR A 15 7.76 -10.12 13.71
N LYS A 16 6.65 -10.85 13.91
CA LYS A 16 5.74 -11.24 12.81
C LYS A 16 5.18 -10.03 12.09
N TYR A 17 4.72 -9.02 12.84
CA TYR A 17 4.23 -7.77 12.29
C TYR A 17 5.29 -7.06 11.43
N LYS A 18 6.53 -6.98 11.92
CA LYS A 18 7.66 -6.43 11.17
C LYS A 18 7.90 -7.20 9.88
N ASN A 19 7.94 -8.53 9.94
CA ASN A 19 8.21 -9.36 8.77
C ASN A 19 7.12 -9.19 7.72
N CYS A 20 5.84 -9.21 8.12
CA CYS A 20 4.73 -8.92 7.22
C CYS A 20 4.84 -7.51 6.61
N THR A 21 5.24 -6.50 7.39
CA THR A 21 5.50 -5.14 6.89
C THR A 21 6.62 -5.10 5.85
N LEU A 22 7.71 -5.85 6.06
CA LEU A 22 8.82 -5.94 5.11
C LEU A 22 8.40 -6.62 3.81
N GLN A 23 7.64 -7.71 3.90
CA GLN A 23 7.13 -8.38 2.72
C GLN A 23 6.15 -7.48 1.96
N LEU A 24 5.30 -6.71 2.64
CA LEU A 24 4.42 -5.71 2.02
C LEU A 24 5.22 -4.66 1.25
N ILE A 25 6.34 -4.18 1.81
CA ILE A 25 7.24 -3.26 1.12
C ILE A 25 7.74 -3.89 -0.18
N GLU A 26 8.23 -5.13 -0.13
CA GLU A 26 8.72 -5.85 -1.30
C GLU A 26 7.63 -6.06 -2.37
N ALA A 27 6.42 -6.43 -1.95
CA ALA A 27 5.26 -6.60 -2.84
C ALA A 27 4.89 -5.29 -3.54
N VAL A 28 4.83 -4.18 -2.80
CA VAL A 28 4.55 -2.85 -3.37
C VAL A 28 5.68 -2.38 -4.29
N GLU A 29 6.95 -2.65 -3.96
CA GLU A 29 8.09 -2.32 -4.82
C GLU A 29 8.01 -3.08 -6.14
N LYS A 30 7.65 -4.37 -6.11
CA LYS A 30 7.50 -5.26 -7.27
C LYS A 30 6.17 -5.11 -8.02
N GLU A 31 5.25 -4.30 -7.50
CA GLU A 31 3.89 -4.14 -8.05
C GLU A 31 3.10 -5.47 -8.10
N ASP A 32 3.39 -6.37 -7.16
CA ASP A 32 2.66 -7.62 -6.97
C ASP A 32 1.41 -7.37 -6.14
N TYR A 33 0.37 -6.84 -6.81
CA TYR A 33 -0.87 -6.44 -6.15
C TYR A 33 -1.75 -7.62 -5.72
N ASP A 34 -1.53 -8.80 -6.31
CA ASP A 34 -2.35 -10.00 -6.03
C ASP A 34 -2.13 -10.50 -4.60
N ILE A 35 -0.90 -10.37 -4.08
CA ILE A 35 -0.56 -10.80 -2.72
C ILE A 35 -0.84 -9.73 -1.66
N LEU A 36 -1.01 -8.46 -2.04
CA LEU A 36 -1.15 -7.37 -1.07
C LEU A 36 -2.34 -7.54 -0.14
N GLN A 37 -3.49 -7.98 -0.66
CA GLN A 37 -4.69 -8.14 0.16
C GLN A 37 -4.49 -9.22 1.23
N ILE A 38 -3.95 -10.37 0.82
CA ILE A 38 -3.64 -11.49 1.73
C ILE A 38 -2.72 -11.01 2.85
N MET A 39 -1.67 -10.26 2.52
CA MET A 39 -0.70 -9.79 3.49
C MET A 39 -1.25 -8.70 4.42
N LEU A 40 -2.17 -7.86 3.93
CA LEU A 40 -2.88 -6.90 4.78
C LEU A 40 -3.80 -7.62 5.77
N ASP A 41 -4.45 -8.70 5.35
CA ASP A 41 -5.31 -9.52 6.20
C ASP A 41 -4.47 -10.26 7.26
N GLU A 42 -3.36 -10.91 6.88
CA GLU A 42 -2.41 -11.54 7.81
C GLU A 42 -1.89 -10.54 8.85
N ARG A 43 -1.62 -9.30 8.42
CA ARG A 43 -1.18 -8.25 9.32
C ARG A 43 -2.26 -7.85 10.33
N GLN A 44 -3.51 -7.81 9.90
CA GLN A 44 -4.64 -7.52 10.79
C GLN A 44 -4.83 -8.64 11.81
N GLU A 45 -4.70 -9.91 11.39
CA GLU A 45 -4.73 -11.06 12.31
C GLU A 45 -3.64 -10.97 13.39
N ILE A 46 -2.43 -10.53 13.01
CA ILE A 46 -1.35 -10.31 13.99
C ILE A 46 -1.76 -9.21 14.98
N ILE A 47 -2.29 -8.07 14.52
CA ILE A 47 -2.76 -6.99 15.40
C ILE A 47 -3.86 -7.49 16.35
N ASP A 48 -4.82 -8.25 15.83
CA ASP A 48 -5.93 -8.78 16.61
C ASP A 48 -5.42 -9.78 17.66
N SER A 49 -4.43 -10.62 17.31
CA SER A 49 -3.79 -11.52 18.28
C SER A 49 -3.10 -10.75 19.42
N MET A 50 -2.51 -9.59 19.11
CA MET A 50 -1.84 -8.75 20.10
C MET A 50 -2.79 -8.08 21.08
N SER A 51 -4.06 -7.86 20.70
CA SER A 51 -5.07 -7.27 21.59
C SER A 51 -5.37 -8.11 22.84
N ASN A 52 -5.05 -9.40 22.79
CA ASN A 52 -5.23 -10.34 23.89
C ASN A 52 -4.00 -10.47 24.80
N ILE A 53 -2.90 -9.75 24.51
CA ILE A 53 -1.67 -9.79 25.30
C ILE A 53 -1.70 -8.63 26.31
N GLU A 54 -1.63 -8.94 27.60
CA GLU A 54 -1.49 -7.92 28.64
C GLU A 54 -0.05 -7.41 28.71
N TYR A 55 0.26 -6.35 27.96
CA TYR A 55 1.56 -5.67 28.00
C TYR A 55 1.47 -4.22 28.47
N THR A 56 2.57 -3.72 29.03
CA THR A 56 2.72 -2.31 29.36
C THR A 56 3.14 -1.51 28.14
N LYS A 57 2.81 -0.22 28.14
CA LYS A 57 3.26 0.72 27.11
C LYS A 57 4.79 0.71 26.94
N GLU A 58 5.53 0.57 28.04
CA GLU A 58 7.00 0.58 28.02
C GLU A 58 7.56 -0.67 27.32
N GLN A 59 7.03 -1.86 27.61
CA GLN A 59 7.40 -3.09 26.91
C GLN A 59 7.19 -2.96 25.40
N PHE A 60 6.02 -2.43 25.00
CA PHE A 60 5.70 -2.22 23.59
C PHE A 60 6.68 -1.25 22.93
N VAL A 61 6.90 -0.07 23.53
CA VAL A 61 7.83 0.94 22.99
C VAL A 61 9.23 0.34 22.82
N ASN A 62 9.76 -0.30 23.87
CA ASN A 62 11.11 -0.89 23.84
C ASN A 62 11.27 -1.89 22.69
N PHE A 63 10.33 -2.81 22.51
CA PHE A 63 10.41 -3.78 21.42
C PHE A 63 10.18 -3.14 20.05
N THR A 64 9.30 -2.15 19.91
CA THR A 64 9.10 -1.46 18.63
C THR A 64 10.34 -0.67 18.19
N GLU A 65 11.06 -0.09 19.14
CA GLU A 65 12.34 0.58 18.92
C GLU A 65 13.44 -0.44 18.58
N GLU A 66 13.59 -1.51 19.37
CA GLU A 66 14.55 -2.59 19.12
C GLU A 66 14.39 -3.18 17.71
N LEU A 67 13.14 -3.44 17.31
CA LEU A 67 12.81 -4.05 16.02
C LEU A 67 12.77 -3.03 14.87
N ASN A 68 12.88 -1.73 15.17
CA ASN A 68 12.80 -0.61 14.24
C ASN A 68 11.48 -0.56 13.44
N ILE A 69 10.37 -0.95 14.08
CA ILE A 69 9.05 -1.10 13.42
C ILE A 69 8.54 0.23 12.87
N VAL A 70 8.74 1.32 13.61
CA VAL A 70 8.28 2.65 13.21
C VAL A 70 8.90 3.09 11.88
N ALA A 71 10.20 2.82 11.68
CA ALA A 71 10.88 3.17 10.43
C ALA A 71 10.35 2.36 9.24
N PHE A 72 10.16 1.05 9.40
CA PHE A 72 9.60 0.22 8.33
C PHE A 72 8.16 0.61 8.00
N GLN A 73 7.33 0.90 9.01
CA GLN A 73 5.97 1.35 8.77
C GLN A 73 5.92 2.70 8.05
N LYS A 74 6.82 3.62 8.40
CA LYS A 74 6.97 4.90 7.69
C LYS A 74 7.35 4.66 6.23
N LYS A 75 8.37 3.83 5.97
CA LYS A 75 8.79 3.47 4.59
C LYS A 75 7.63 2.91 3.78
N LEU A 76 6.88 1.94 4.32
CA LEU A 76 5.72 1.35 3.64
C LEU A 76 4.66 2.41 3.30
N THR A 77 4.37 3.30 4.25
CA THR A 77 3.37 4.37 4.08
C THR A 77 3.77 5.32 2.96
N GLU A 78 5.02 5.78 2.95
CA GLU A 78 5.57 6.67 1.92
C GLU A 78 5.54 6.00 0.54
N LEU A 79 5.96 4.73 0.46
CA LEU A 79 5.97 3.96 -0.77
C LEU A 79 4.56 3.76 -1.35
N MET A 80 3.59 3.35 -0.53
CA MET A 80 2.19 3.20 -0.97
C MET A 80 1.60 4.53 -1.46
N TYR A 81 1.91 5.63 -0.77
CA TYR A 81 1.47 6.96 -1.17
C TYR A 81 2.06 7.37 -2.52
N GLU A 82 3.36 7.13 -2.72
CA GLU A 82 4.04 7.40 -3.98
C GLU A 82 3.44 6.59 -5.14
N LYS A 83 3.33 5.27 -4.99
CA LYS A 83 2.76 4.38 -6.01
C LYS A 83 1.33 4.78 -6.38
N ARG A 84 0.48 5.06 -5.38
CA ARG A 84 -0.90 5.54 -5.60
C ARG A 84 -0.92 6.83 -6.43
N ASN A 85 -0.06 7.80 -6.11
CA ASN A 85 -0.01 9.06 -6.82
C ASN A 85 0.48 8.91 -8.26
N ASN A 86 1.45 8.03 -8.49
CA ASN A 86 1.95 7.73 -9.83
C ASN A 86 0.86 7.07 -10.68
N LEU A 87 0.17 6.06 -10.14
CA LEU A 87 -0.98 5.43 -10.82
C LEU A 87 -2.08 6.44 -11.17
N LYS A 88 -2.42 7.35 -10.24
CA LYS A 88 -3.41 8.41 -10.50
C LYS A 88 -2.99 9.34 -11.65
N LYS A 89 -1.70 9.70 -11.72
CA LYS A 89 -1.16 10.52 -12.81
C LYS A 89 -1.25 9.80 -14.16
N GLU A 90 -0.87 8.52 -14.20
CA GLU A 90 -0.95 7.70 -15.42
C GLU A 90 -2.40 7.55 -15.91
N LEU A 91 -3.35 7.25 -15.01
CA LEU A 91 -4.78 7.21 -15.35
C LEU A 91 -5.29 8.54 -15.92
N SER A 92 -4.83 9.66 -15.35
CA SER A 92 -5.20 11.00 -15.82
C SER A 92 -4.66 11.24 -17.25
N LYS A 93 -3.41 10.82 -17.53
CA LYS A 93 -2.83 10.90 -18.88
C LYS A 93 -3.62 10.07 -19.89
N ILE A 94 -3.98 8.84 -19.54
CA ILE A 94 -4.77 7.94 -20.40
C ILE A 94 -6.16 8.53 -20.68
N SER A 95 -6.81 9.09 -19.67
CA SER A 95 -8.11 9.76 -19.84
C SER A 95 -8.00 10.96 -20.79
N ASN A 96 -7.00 11.82 -20.56
CA ASN A 96 -6.78 13.01 -21.39
C ASN A 96 -6.45 12.66 -22.84
N SER A 97 -5.62 11.63 -23.08
CA SER A 97 -5.28 11.18 -24.43
C SER A 97 -6.51 10.61 -25.14
N ARG A 98 -7.37 9.86 -24.45
CA ARG A 98 -8.64 9.37 -24.99
C ARG A 98 -9.58 10.51 -25.39
N ILE A 99 -9.71 11.54 -24.54
CA ILE A 99 -10.52 12.73 -24.83
C ILE A 99 -9.97 13.48 -26.05
N ALA A 100 -8.66 13.71 -26.11
CA ALA A 100 -8.01 14.35 -27.24
C ALA A 100 -8.25 13.55 -28.54
N ASN A 101 -7.97 12.25 -28.55
CA ASN A 101 -8.18 11.38 -29.70
C ASN A 101 -9.64 11.39 -30.18
N LYS A 102 -10.61 11.37 -29.26
CA LYS A 102 -12.03 11.50 -29.59
C LYS A 102 -12.36 12.86 -30.20
N SER A 103 -11.82 13.95 -29.66
CA SER A 103 -12.04 15.32 -30.15
C SER A 103 -11.41 15.58 -31.53
N TYR A 104 -10.24 15.01 -31.80
CA TYR A 104 -9.59 15.08 -33.11
C TYR A 104 -10.34 14.24 -34.14
N ASN A 105 -10.71 12.99 -33.81
CA ASN A 105 -11.51 12.15 -34.72
C ASN A 105 -12.89 12.77 -35.01
N SER A 106 -13.60 13.30 -34.01
CA SER A 106 -14.90 13.94 -34.25
C SER A 106 -14.81 15.15 -35.18
N ARG A 107 -13.68 15.86 -35.19
CA ARG A 107 -13.43 16.98 -36.12
C ARG A 107 -13.15 16.49 -37.54
N LEU A 108 -12.49 15.36 -37.74
CA LEU A 108 -12.28 14.76 -39.07
C LEU A 108 -13.60 14.30 -39.72
N TYR A 109 -14.58 13.84 -38.94
CA TYR A 109 -15.92 13.53 -39.43
C TYR A 109 -16.79 14.78 -39.69
N GLN A 110 -16.47 15.92 -39.06
CA GLN A 110 -17.17 17.19 -39.30
C GLN A 110 -16.67 17.94 -40.54
N THR A 111 -15.41 17.74 -40.95
CA THR A 111 -14.85 18.39 -42.16
C THR A 111 -15.25 17.73 -43.48
N THR A 112 -15.89 16.54 -43.46
CA THR A 112 -16.34 15.85 -44.68
C THR A 112 -17.71 16.28 -45.20
N ILE A 113 -18.48 17.07 -44.42
CA ILE A 113 -19.86 17.46 -44.80
C ILE A 113 -19.92 18.83 -45.50
N PHE A 114 -18.83 19.63 -45.48
CA PHE A 114 -18.87 21.02 -45.95
C PHE A 114 -18.17 21.34 -47.29
N ASN A 115 -17.81 20.34 -48.10
CA ASN A 115 -17.22 20.56 -49.45
C ASN A 115 -17.90 19.78 -50.59
N LYS A 116 -19.20 19.46 -50.48
CA LYS A 116 -20.00 19.06 -51.66
C LYS A 116 -21.23 19.95 -51.77
N ARG A 117 -21.04 21.11 -52.40
CA ARG A 117 -22.13 21.82 -53.09
C ARG A 117 -21.63 22.22 -54.48
N PHE A 118 -22.26 21.56 -55.47
CA PHE A 118 -22.52 21.92 -56.88
C PHE A 118 -21.48 22.74 -57.63
#